data_AF-A0A8S3A483-F1
#
_entry.id   AF-A0A8S3A483-F1
#
_cell.length_a   1.000
_cell.length_b   1.000
_cell.length_c   1.000
_cell.angle_alpha   90.00
_cell.angle_beta   90.00
_cell.angle_gamma   90.00
#
_symmetry.space_group_name_H-M   'P 1'
#
loop_
_entity.id
_entity.type
_entity.pdbx_description
1 polymer ?
#
loop_
_entity_poly.entity_id
_entity_poly.type
_entity_poly.pdbx_seq_one_letter_code
_entity_poly.pdbx_strand_id
1 'polypeptide(L)' 'MMKSSYAQFPFVSQKRKRRILFNQGQIYELERRFKQKKYLSAPERENLANILQLTPTQ' A
#
# COMPACT_ATOMS: atom_id res chain seq x y z
N MET A 1 -19.37 21.46 -40.96
CA MET A 1 -18.21 20.75 -40.37
C MET A 1 -18.00 21.27 -38.95
N MET A 2 -18.35 20.49 -37.93
CA MET A 2 -18.13 20.83 -36.52
C MET A 2 -16.75 20.32 -36.09
N LYS A 3 -15.85 21.21 -35.69
CA LYS A 3 -14.53 20.84 -35.14
C LYS A 3 -14.69 20.53 -33.65
N SER A 4 -14.52 19.27 -33.27
CA SER A 4 -14.50 18.84 -31.87
C SER A 4 -13.23 19.35 -31.20
N SER A 5 -13.37 20.12 -30.13
CA SER A 5 -12.26 20.64 -29.33
C SER A 5 -11.81 19.55 -28.35
N TYR A 6 -10.67 18.92 -28.63
CA TYR A 6 -10.05 17.97 -27.71
C TYR A 6 -9.57 18.74 -26.48
N ALA A 7 -10.29 18.58 -25.37
CA ALA A 7 -9.88 19.08 -24.07
C ALA A 7 -8.48 18.53 -23.74
N GLN A 8 -7.52 19.44 -23.66
CA GLN A 8 -6.13 19.15 -23.33
C GLN A 8 -6.03 18.94 -21.81
N PHE A 9 -6.41 17.74 -21.36
CA PHE A 9 -6.09 17.32 -20.00
C PHE A 9 -4.57 17.18 -19.91
N PRO A 10 -3.88 17.88 -18.99
CA PRO A 10 -2.47 17.66 -18.80
C PRO A 10 -2.32 16.22 -18.36
N PHE A 11 -1.71 15.39 -19.20
CA PHE A 11 -1.28 14.05 -18.83
C PHE A 11 -0.10 14.22 -17.87
N VAL A 12 -0.39 14.66 -16.65
CA VAL A 12 0.54 14.61 -15.54
C VAL A 12 0.76 13.12 -15.34
N SER A 13 1.87 12.61 -15.90
CA SER A 13 2.27 11.23 -15.79
C SER A 13 2.34 10.93 -14.29
N GLN A 14 1.29 10.33 -13.73
CA GLN A 14 1.24 9.94 -12.33
C GLN A 14 2.43 9.01 -12.12
N LYS A 15 3.50 9.55 -11.53
CA LYS A 15 4.70 8.79 -11.21
C LYS A 15 4.23 7.58 -10.40
N ARG A 16 4.38 6.39 -10.97
CA ARG A 16 4.06 5.14 -10.27
C ARG A 16 4.79 5.16 -8.94
N LYS A 17 4.07 4.94 -7.83
CA LYS A 17 4.70 4.82 -6.52
C LYS A 17 5.79 3.74 -6.62
N ARG A 18 7.01 4.10 -6.22
CA ARG A 18 8.09 3.11 -6.10
C ARG A 18 7.60 2.00 -5.17
N ARG A 19 7.76 0.76 -5.61
CA ARG A 19 7.47 -0.41 -4.78
C ARG A 19 8.43 -0.38 -3.59
N ILE A 20 7.87 -0.29 -2.39
CA ILE A 20 8.62 -0.38 -1.14
C ILE A 20 8.75 -1.87 -0.81
N LEU A 21 9.95 -2.31 -0.49
CA LEU A 21 10.21 -3.66 0.02
C LEU A 21 10.22 -3.61 1.55
N PHE A 22 9.71 -4.66 2.19
CA PHE A 22 9.83 -4.82 3.63
C PHE A 22 11.29 -5.10 4.01
N ASN A 23 11.73 -4.55 5.14
CA ASN A 23 13.01 -4.93 5.72
C ASN A 23 12.90 -6.30 6.43
N GLN A 24 14.06 -6.89 6.78
CA GLN A 24 14.09 -8.22 7.39
C GLN A 24 13.35 -8.29 8.73
N GLY A 25 13.39 -7.22 9.53
CA GLY A 25 12.67 -7.15 10.81
C GLY A 25 11.15 -7.09 10.63
N GLN A 26 10.67 -6.34 9.62
CA GLN A 26 9.25 -6.28 9.25
C GLN A 26 8.77 -7.67 8.78
N ILE A 27 9.54 -8.35 7.94
CA ILE A 27 9.20 -9.72 7.48
C ILE A 27 9.12 -10.68 8.67
N TYR A 28 10.11 -10.64 9.57
CA TYR A 28 10.14 -11.50 10.76
C TYR A 28 8.90 -11.31 11.65
N GLU A 29 8.52 -10.06 11.96
CA GLU A 29 7.34 -9.79 12.78
C GLU A 29 6.03 -10.19 12.09
N LEU A 30 5.92 -9.97 10.78
CA LEU A 30 4.78 -10.45 9.98
C LEU A 30 4.66 -11.98 10.03
N GLU A 31 5.77 -12.70 9.84
CA GLU A 31 5.80 -14.16 9.94
C GLU A 31 5.47 -14.66 11.35
N ARG A 32 6.03 -14.01 12.39
CA ARG A 32 5.74 -14.34 13.80
C ARG A 32 4.25 -14.20 14.09
N ARG A 33 3.65 -13.09 13.64
CA ARG A 33 2.21 -12.86 13.83
C ARG A 33 1.36 -13.85 13.04
N PHE A 34 1.74 -14.15 11.80
CA PHE A 34 1.02 -15.09 10.94
C PHE A 34 0.97 -16.50 11.53
N LYS A 35 2.07 -16.98 12.13
CA LYS A 35 2.13 -18.26 12.84
C LYS A 35 1.14 -18.34 14.01
N GLN A 36 0.88 -17.21 14.69
CA GLN A 36 -0.09 -17.13 15.79
C GLN A 36 -1.52 -16.99 15.27
N LYS A 37 -1.75 -16.14 14.26
CA LYS A 37 -3.07 -15.85 13.69
C LYS A 37 -2.93 -15.49 12.21
N LYS A 38 -3.46 -16.35 11.33
CA LYS A 38 -3.37 -16.17 9.87
C LYS A 38 -4.16 -14.98 9.34
N TYR A 39 -5.21 -14.56 10.05
CA TYR A 39 -6.10 -13.48 9.63
C TYR A 39 -6.30 -12.49 10.77
N LEU A 40 -6.07 -11.22 10.47
CA LEU A 40 -6.31 -10.11 11.39
C LEU A 40 -7.62 -9.43 11.03
N SER A 41 -8.37 -8.99 12.03
CA SER A 41 -9.45 -8.03 11.82
C SER A 41 -8.89 -6.67 11.40
N ALA A 42 -9.73 -5.78 10.87
CA ALA A 42 -9.33 -4.43 10.49
C ALA A 42 -8.55 -3.68 11.60
N PRO A 43 -9.04 -3.60 12.85
CA PRO A 43 -8.31 -2.90 13.93
C PRO A 43 -7.01 -3.61 14.33
N GLU A 44 -6.97 -4.95 14.31
CA GLU A 44 -5.72 -5.68 14.59
C GLU A 44 -4.65 -5.40 13.54
N ARG A 45 -5.05 -5.27 12.27
CA ARG A 45 -4.14 -4.94 11.17
C ARG A 45 -3.65 -3.49 11.25
N GLU A 46 -4.51 -2.55 11.61
CA GLU A 46 -4.12 -1.15 11.86
C GLU A 46 -3.07 -1.05 12.96
N ASN A 47 -3.28 -1.74 14.08
CA ASN A 47 -2.32 -1.77 15.18
C ASN A 47 -0.97 -2.37 14.75
N LEU A 48 -0.99 -3.51 14.04
CA LEU A 48 0.25 -4.13 13.56
C LEU A 48 0.99 -3.22 12.56
N ALA A 49 0.26 -2.59 11.65
CA ALA A 49 0.82 -1.67 10.68
C ALA A 49 1.48 -0.46 11.37
N ASN A 50 0.84 0.12 12.40
CA ASN A 50 1.41 1.20 13.20
C ASN A 50 2.73 0.78 13.88
N ILE A 51 2.80 -0.42 14.45
CA ILE A 51 4.00 -0.95 15.10
C ILE A 51 5.15 -1.14 14.08
N LEU A 52 4.84 -1.66 12.90
CA LEU A 52 5.82 -1.94 11.84
C LEU A 52 6.12 -0.73 10.94
N GLN A 53 5.51 0.42 11.22
CA GLN A 53 5.53 1.63 10.38
C GLN A 53 5.16 1.34 8.92
N LEU A 54 4.08 0.58 8.74
CA LEU A 54 3.46 0.25 7.48
C LEU A 54 2.07 0.90 7.40
N THR A 55 1.52 0.97 6.20
CA THR A 55 0.08 1.19 6.01
C THR A 55 -0.68 -0.12 6.21
N PRO A 56 -1.94 -0.11 6.68
CA PRO A 56 -2.72 -1.33 6.88
C PRO A 56 -2.96 -2.17 5.61
N THR A 57 -2.68 -1.59 4.44
CA THR A 57 -2.84 -2.22 3.13
C THR A 57 -1.53 -2.75 2.52
N GLN A 58 -0.39 -2.54 3.20
CA GLN A 58 0.91 -3.14 2.83
C GLN A 58 1.05 -4.50 3.50
#